data_AF-A0A4Y2V0L7-F1
#
_entry.id   AF-A0A4Y2V0L7-F1
#
_cell.length_a   1.000
_cell.length_b   1.000
_cell.length_c   1.000
_cell.angle_alpha   90.00
_cell.angle_beta   90.00
_cell.angle_gamma   90.00
#
_symmetry.space_group_name_H-M   'P 1'
#
loop_
_entity.id
_entity.type
_entity.pdbx_description
1 polymer ?
#
loop_
_entity_poly.entity_id
_entity_poly.type
_entity_poly.pdbx_seq_one_letter_code
_entity_poly.pdbx_strand_id
1 'polypeptide(L)'
;MFTDLIPLTYTFMQKRDKCSSRQLRHLDVISQFPTDIRHDKRTENSRTAAITCPTPINYQQMDEAEGFNSDLQACLANPSSALQLKKLAMPNSSVERFCDTCTGKIRTFVPLTQRKEIFETRHGISHPGRKATVKLIADRIVWLNIKVRSGLKVVSHASGLKL
;
A
#
# COMPACT_ATOMS: atom_id res chain seq x y z
N MET A 1 29.96 6.91 12.56
CA MET A 1 28.86 6.58 11.62
C MET A 1 27.79 5.81 12.38
N PHE A 2 26.51 6.19 12.29
CA PHE A 2 25.41 5.47 12.94
C PHE A 2 24.65 4.60 11.93
N THR A 3 24.28 3.38 12.31
CA THR A 3 23.53 2.44 11.45
C THR A 3 22.48 1.68 12.26
N ASP A 4 21.35 1.35 11.62
CA ASP A 4 20.31 0.46 12.14
C ASP A 4 20.60 -1.03 11.86
N LEU A 5 21.71 -1.32 11.18
CA LEU A 5 22.13 -2.67 10.84
C LEU A 5 23.04 -3.22 11.94
N ILE A 6 22.44 -3.95 12.89
CA ILE A 6 23.16 -4.70 13.94
C ILE A 6 24.31 -5.55 13.36
N PRO A 7 24.18 -6.26 12.23
CA PRO A 7 25.29 -7.04 11.70
C PRO A 7 26.54 -6.20 11.40
N LEU A 8 26.35 -4.95 10.95
CA LEU A 8 27.45 -4.06 10.52
C LEU A 8 28.27 -3.50 11.68
N THR A 9 27.76 -3.50 12.91
CA THR A 9 28.58 -3.13 14.08
C THR A 9 29.59 -4.21 14.46
N TYR A 10 29.30 -5.47 14.11
CA TYR A 10 30.15 -6.61 14.45
C TYR A 10 30.98 -7.12 13.29
N THR A 11 30.77 -6.62 12.06
CA THR A 11 31.49 -7.08 10.86
C THR A 11 33.00 -6.95 10.98
N PHE A 12 33.50 -5.88 11.59
CA PHE A 12 34.95 -5.68 11.82
C PHE A 12 35.50 -6.48 13.00
N MET A 13 34.63 -7.03 13.86
CA MET A 13 35.01 -7.93 14.96
C MET A 13 35.06 -9.40 14.51
N GLN A 14 34.51 -9.73 13.34
CA GLN A 14 34.48 -11.08 12.80
C GLN A 14 35.85 -11.50 12.26
N LYS A 15 36.28 -12.74 12.59
CA LYS A 15 37.52 -13.31 12.06
C LYS A 15 37.45 -13.45 10.54
N ARG A 16 38.52 -13.05 9.84
CA ARG A 16 38.60 -13.07 8.36
C ARG A 16 38.35 -14.45 7.76
N ASP A 17 38.69 -15.52 8.47
CA ASP A 17 38.49 -16.92 8.05
C ASP A 17 37.00 -17.32 7.92
N LYS A 18 36.10 -16.53 8.52
CA LYS A 18 34.65 -16.74 8.44
C LYS A 18 33.98 -15.91 7.34
N CYS A 19 34.72 -15.12 6.58
CA CYS A 19 34.19 -14.24 5.54
C CYS A 19 34.51 -14.80 4.15
N SER A 20 33.51 -14.82 3.27
CA SER A 20 33.72 -15.12 1.85
C SER A 20 34.56 -14.02 1.17
N SER A 21 35.21 -14.34 0.05
CA SER A 21 35.96 -13.36 -0.76
C SER A 21 35.09 -12.19 -1.24
N ARG A 22 33.78 -12.37 -1.37
CA ARG A 22 32.83 -11.29 -1.67
C ARG A 22 32.66 -10.36 -0.46
N GLN A 23 32.42 -10.92 0.73
CA GLN A 23 32.28 -10.14 1.97
C GLN A 23 33.56 -9.37 2.29
N LEU A 24 34.73 -10.00 2.12
CA LEU A 24 36.03 -9.33 2.33
C LEU A 24 36.21 -8.12 1.43
N ARG A 25 35.87 -8.21 0.14
CA ARG A 25 35.92 -7.06 -0.78
C ARG A 25 34.97 -5.93 -0.38
N HIS A 26 33.77 -6.26 0.11
CA HIS A 26 32.86 -5.24 0.61
C HIS A 26 33.39 -4.58 1.90
N LEU A 27 33.96 -5.36 2.81
CA LEU A 27 34.56 -4.84 4.04
C LEU A 27 35.80 -4.00 3.77
N ASP A 28 36.60 -4.35 2.77
CA ASP A 28 37.76 -3.57 2.35
C ASP A 28 37.35 -2.17 1.89
N VAL A 29 36.30 -2.06 1.06
CA VAL A 29 35.72 -0.77 0.66
C VAL A 29 35.16 0.01 1.87
N ILE A 30 34.44 -0.66 2.78
CA ILE A 30 33.87 0.00 3.97
C ILE A 30 34.98 0.46 4.93
N SER A 31 36.10 -0.26 4.99
CA SER A 31 37.25 0.06 5.85
C SER A 31 38.02 1.31 5.45
N GLN A 32 37.82 1.80 4.22
CA GLN A 32 38.40 3.07 3.75
C GLN A 32 37.74 4.28 4.42
N PHE A 33 36.57 4.09 5.06
CA PHE A 33 35.86 5.10 5.81
C PHE A 33 36.05 4.91 7.33
N PRO A 34 35.82 5.94 8.16
CA PRO A 34 35.97 5.84 9.60
C PRO A 34 35.12 4.70 10.19
N THR A 35 35.78 3.77 10.89
CA THR A 35 35.20 2.48 11.35
C THR A 35 34.49 2.54 12.71
N ASP A 36 34.32 3.74 13.30
CA ASP A 36 33.44 3.93 14.47
C ASP A 36 31.98 3.84 14.02
N ILE A 37 31.50 2.60 13.84
CA ILE A 37 30.12 2.27 13.45
C ILE A 37 29.35 1.91 14.72
N ARG A 38 28.40 2.77 15.10
CA ARG A 38 27.55 2.57 16.28
C ARG A 38 26.15 2.19 15.83
N HIS A 39 25.56 1.22 16.51
CA HIS A 39 24.17 0.86 16.30
C HIS A 39 23.28 1.91 16.94
N ASP A 40 22.46 2.57 16.14
CA ASP A 40 21.37 3.39 16.65
C ASP A 40 20.08 2.58 16.54
N LYS A 41 19.45 2.29 17.68
CA LYS A 41 18.18 1.58 17.72
C LYS A 41 17.12 2.53 17.22
N ARG A 42 16.88 2.49 15.92
CA ARG A 42 15.87 3.29 15.27
C ARG A 42 14.48 2.90 15.79
N THR A 43 13.97 3.64 16.77
CA THR A 43 12.60 3.47 17.29
C THR A 43 11.55 3.96 16.28
N GLU A 44 11.98 4.63 15.20
CA GLU A 44 11.12 5.22 14.18
C GLU A 44 11.71 4.99 12.79
N ASN A 45 11.49 3.81 12.25
CA ASN A 45 11.40 3.59 10.81
C ASN A 45 10.03 4.07 10.27
N SER A 46 9.57 5.26 10.69
CA SER A 46 8.50 6.01 10.02
C SER A 46 8.96 6.66 8.71
N ARG A 47 10.20 6.47 8.25
CA ARG A 47 10.62 6.96 6.91
C ARG A 47 10.37 5.97 5.77
N THR A 48 9.76 4.81 6.04
CA THR A 48 9.25 3.90 4.98
C THR A 48 7.74 3.71 5.02
N ALA A 49 7.07 4.03 6.13
CA ALA A 49 5.61 4.05 6.19
C ALA A 49 5.01 5.26 5.45
N ALA A 50 5.80 6.31 5.26
CA ALA A 50 5.47 7.48 4.47
C ALA A 50 6.44 7.66 3.30
N ILE A 51 6.60 6.63 2.46
CA ILE A 51 6.50 6.99 1.05
C ILE A 51 5.04 7.41 0.92
N THR A 52 4.77 8.70 1.13
CA THR A 52 3.67 9.39 0.48
C THR A 52 3.94 9.13 -0.98
N CYS A 53 3.50 7.97 -1.46
CA CYS A 53 3.46 7.71 -2.86
C CYS A 53 2.55 8.83 -3.33
N PRO A 54 3.04 9.78 -4.13
CA PRO A 54 2.15 10.74 -4.74
C PRO A 54 1.15 9.86 -5.47
N THR A 55 -0.03 9.74 -4.90
CA THR A 55 -1.16 9.27 -5.66
C THR A 55 -1.28 10.33 -6.73
N PRO A 56 -1.10 10.01 -8.02
CA PRO A 56 -1.47 10.91 -9.11
C PRO A 56 -3.01 10.96 -9.19
N ILE A 57 -3.66 10.99 -8.03
CA ILE A 57 -5.09 10.95 -7.91
C ILE A 57 -5.50 12.41 -7.82
N ASN A 58 -5.77 12.99 -8.98
CA ASN A 58 -6.38 14.30 -9.07
C ASN A 58 -7.85 14.17 -8.67
N TYR A 59 -8.15 14.46 -7.39
CA TYR A 59 -9.49 14.31 -6.83
C TYR A 59 -10.56 15.13 -7.56
N GLN A 60 -10.20 16.24 -8.22
CA GLN A 60 -11.16 17.03 -9.02
C GLN A 60 -11.55 16.28 -10.30
N GLN A 61 -10.56 15.81 -11.07
CA GLN A 61 -10.83 15.04 -12.30
C GLN A 61 -11.61 13.76 -12.01
N MET A 62 -11.34 13.12 -10.86
CA MET A 62 -12.10 11.95 -10.48
C MET A 62 -13.56 12.29 -10.12
N ASP A 63 -13.85 13.48 -9.58
CA ASP A 63 -15.20 13.90 -9.17
C ASP A 63 -16.07 14.19 -10.38
N GLU A 64 -15.50 14.90 -11.36
CA GLU A 64 -16.10 15.08 -12.68
C GLU A 64 -16.44 13.73 -13.34
N ALA A 65 -15.52 12.76 -13.23
CA ALA A 65 -15.72 11.42 -13.77
C ALA A 65 -16.72 10.57 -12.98
N GLU A 66 -17.03 10.89 -11.71
CA GLU A 66 -18.03 10.18 -10.91
C GLU A 66 -19.46 10.43 -11.43
N GLY A 67 -19.75 11.64 -11.94
CA GLY A 67 -21.06 11.98 -12.49
C GLY A 67 -21.50 11.09 -13.66
N PHE A 68 -20.54 10.61 -14.46
CA PHE A 68 -20.78 9.74 -15.62
C PHE A 68 -20.53 8.26 -15.34
N ASN A 69 -20.26 7.89 -14.09
CA ASN A 69 -19.79 6.56 -13.76
C ASN A 69 -20.95 5.58 -13.53
N SER A 70 -21.25 4.75 -14.54
CA SER A 70 -22.26 3.69 -14.44
C SER A 70 -21.94 2.66 -13.34
N ASP A 71 -20.66 2.39 -13.10
CA ASP A 71 -20.20 1.49 -12.03
C ASP A 71 -20.59 2.02 -10.63
N LEU A 72 -20.46 3.33 -10.41
CA LEU A 72 -20.84 3.98 -9.16
C LEU A 72 -22.36 3.95 -8.96
N GLN A 73 -23.13 4.27 -10.00
CA GLN A 73 -24.59 4.20 -9.96
C GLN A 73 -25.08 2.77 -9.63
N ALA A 74 -24.46 1.75 -10.22
CA ALA A 74 -24.79 0.35 -9.93
C ALA A 74 -24.47 -0.06 -8.48
N CYS A 75 -23.41 0.51 -7.88
CA CYS A 75 -23.10 0.28 -6.45
C CYS A 75 -24.11 0.96 -5.53
N LEU A 76 -24.53 2.19 -5.85
CA LEU A 76 -25.50 2.94 -5.04
C LEU A 76 -26.91 2.36 -5.15
N ALA A 77 -27.29 1.86 -6.33
CA ALA A 77 -28.60 1.25 -6.57
C ALA A 77 -28.78 -0.11 -5.87
N ASN A 78 -27.68 -0.82 -5.58
CA ASN A 78 -27.71 -2.16 -4.98
C ASN A 78 -27.10 -2.15 -3.57
N PRO A 79 -27.87 -1.85 -2.52
CA PRO A 79 -27.38 -1.86 -1.14
C PRO A 79 -26.99 -3.25 -0.62
N SER A 80 -27.33 -4.33 -1.34
CA SER A 80 -26.86 -5.70 -1.08
C SER A 80 -25.45 -5.98 -1.62
N SER A 81 -24.83 -5.00 -2.31
CA SER A 81 -23.45 -5.10 -2.76
C SER A 81 -22.51 -5.21 -1.54
N ALA A 82 -21.42 -5.97 -1.67
CA ALA A 82 -20.41 -6.11 -0.62
C ALA A 82 -19.68 -4.80 -0.25
N LEU A 83 -19.99 -3.68 -0.93
CA LEU A 83 -19.39 -2.36 -0.75
C LEU A 83 -20.36 -1.42 -0.02
N GLN A 84 -19.88 -0.78 1.04
CA GLN A 84 -20.60 0.27 1.77
C GLN A 84 -19.98 1.62 1.44
N LEU A 85 -20.44 2.21 0.34
CA LEU A 85 -19.95 3.51 -0.15
C LEU A 85 -20.57 4.66 0.64
N LYS A 86 -19.72 5.53 1.20
CA LYS A 86 -20.09 6.79 1.87
C LYS A 86 -19.28 7.94 1.28
N LYS A 87 -19.88 9.12 1.16
CA LYS A 87 -19.14 10.33 0.82
C LYS A 87 -18.28 10.76 2.01
N LEU A 88 -16.99 10.98 1.78
CA LEU A 88 -16.03 11.46 2.76
C LEU A 88 -15.19 12.59 2.17
N ALA A 89 -14.91 13.61 2.98
CA ALA A 89 -13.96 14.66 2.60
C ALA A 89 -12.55 14.09 2.48
N MET A 90 -11.87 14.41 1.38
CA MET A 90 -10.51 13.94 1.16
C MET A 90 -9.49 14.84 1.88
N PRO A 91 -8.41 14.27 2.44
CA PRO A 91 -7.36 15.07 3.05
C PRO A 91 -6.74 16.00 1.99
N ASN A 92 -6.63 17.28 2.33
CA ASN A 92 -6.08 18.34 1.47
C ASN A 92 -6.87 18.60 0.18
N SER A 93 -8.16 18.29 0.14
CA SER A 93 -9.06 18.64 -0.96
C SER A 93 -10.40 19.14 -0.45
N SER A 94 -11.01 20.08 -1.17
CA SER A 94 -12.38 20.54 -0.92
C SER A 94 -13.45 19.60 -1.49
N VAL A 95 -13.03 18.51 -2.12
CA VAL A 95 -13.92 17.57 -2.82
C VAL A 95 -14.21 16.36 -1.93
N GLU A 96 -15.49 16.00 -1.83
CA GLU A 96 -15.92 14.76 -1.19
C GLU A 96 -15.92 13.61 -2.19
N ARG A 97 -15.55 12.41 -1.74
CA ARG A 97 -15.50 11.22 -2.58
C ARG A 97 -16.20 10.03 -1.98
N PHE A 98 -16.72 9.16 -2.84
CA PHE A 98 -17.24 7.87 -2.39
C PHE A 98 -16.10 6.98 -1.91
N CYS A 99 -16.20 6.52 -0.66
CA CYS A 99 -15.27 5.62 -0.03
C CYS A 99 -16.00 4.40 0.53
N ASP A 100 -15.46 3.22 0.31
CA ASP A 100 -15.91 2.00 0.96
C ASP A 100 -15.38 1.94 2.40
N THR A 101 -16.28 1.59 3.31
CA THR A 101 -16.00 1.45 4.75
C THR A 101 -16.28 0.04 5.28
N CYS A 102 -16.74 -0.88 4.43
CA CYS A 102 -17.19 -2.22 4.82
C CYS A 102 -16.10 -3.08 5.49
N THR A 103 -14.84 -2.92 5.07
CA THR A 103 -13.72 -3.76 5.55
C THR A 103 -12.95 -3.19 6.73
N GLY A 104 -13.47 -2.16 7.42
CA GLY A 104 -12.80 -1.48 8.54
C GLY A 104 -11.61 -0.59 8.15
N LYS A 105 -11.27 -0.54 6.86
CA LYS A 105 -10.34 0.41 6.26
C LYS A 105 -11.12 1.28 5.27
N ILE A 106 -10.84 2.58 5.27
CA ILE A 106 -11.40 3.52 4.28
C ILE A 106 -10.69 3.29 2.94
N ARG A 107 -11.45 2.95 1.90
CA ARG A 107 -10.94 2.74 0.55
C ARG A 107 -11.66 3.64 -0.45
N THR A 108 -10.93 4.51 -1.13
CA THR A 108 -11.53 5.46 -2.07
C THR A 108 -11.99 4.75 -3.34
N PHE A 109 -13.20 5.04 -3.79
CA PHE A 109 -13.72 4.54 -5.06
C PHE A 109 -13.04 5.23 -6.24
N VAL A 110 -12.69 4.47 -7.27
CA VAL A 110 -11.99 4.98 -8.46
C VAL A 110 -12.78 4.72 -9.75
N PRO A 111 -13.10 5.79 -10.51
CA PRO A 111 -13.66 5.72 -11.85
C PRO A 111 -12.79 4.94 -12.84
N LEU A 112 -13.42 4.35 -13.86
CA LEU A 112 -12.77 3.53 -14.90
C LEU A 112 -11.57 4.23 -15.55
N THR A 113 -11.71 5.52 -15.86
CA THR A 113 -10.72 6.35 -16.56
C THR A 113 -9.35 6.37 -15.86
N GLN A 114 -9.34 6.30 -14.52
CA GLN A 114 -8.12 6.47 -13.72
C GLN A 114 -7.52 5.14 -13.24
N ARG A 115 -8.22 4.02 -13.42
CA ARG A 115 -7.76 2.70 -12.94
C ARG A 115 -6.41 2.32 -13.56
N LYS A 116 -6.22 2.57 -14.86
CA LYS A 116 -5.00 2.23 -15.59
C LYS A 116 -3.81 3.05 -15.10
N GLU A 117 -3.97 4.37 -15.03
CA GLU A 117 -2.92 5.29 -14.57
C GLU A 117 -2.49 4.94 -13.14
N ILE A 118 -3.44 4.77 -12.22
CA ILE A 118 -3.16 4.39 -10.83
C ILE A 118 -2.38 3.07 -10.76
N PHE A 119 -2.75 2.09 -11.59
CA PHE A 119 -2.04 0.82 -11.65
C PHE A 119 -0.62 0.99 -12.18
N GLU A 120 -0.43 1.71 -13.29
CA GLU A 120 0.87 1.92 -13.94
C GLU A 120 1.82 2.70 -13.03
N THR A 121 1.36 3.76 -12.37
CA THR A 121 2.19 4.52 -11.42
C THR A 121 2.62 3.64 -10.26
N ARG A 122 1.70 2.86 -9.68
CA ARG A 122 2.03 1.97 -8.55
C ARG A 122 2.94 0.82 -8.96
N HIS A 123 2.75 0.29 -10.15
CA HIS A 123 3.62 -0.73 -10.72
C HIS A 123 5.01 -0.16 -11.03
N GLY A 124 5.11 1.07 -11.53
CA GLY A 124 6.38 1.71 -11.93
C GLY A 124 7.32 2.06 -10.77
N ILE A 125 6.82 2.29 -9.55
CA ILE A 125 7.66 2.71 -8.41
C ILE A 125 8.68 1.64 -7.99
N SER A 126 8.32 0.35 -8.08
CA SER A 126 9.20 -0.74 -7.62
C SER A 126 9.16 -1.98 -8.48
N HIS A 127 8.48 -1.92 -9.64
CA HIS A 127 8.17 -3.07 -10.49
C HIS A 127 7.70 -4.31 -9.70
N PRO A 128 6.81 -4.19 -8.70
CA PRO A 128 6.30 -5.35 -8.01
C PRO A 128 5.49 -6.18 -9.01
N GLY A 129 5.55 -7.51 -8.89
CA GLY A 129 4.73 -8.38 -9.72
C GLY A 129 3.24 -8.03 -9.59
N ARG A 130 2.46 -8.21 -10.67
CA ARG A 130 1.06 -7.77 -10.79
C ARG A 130 0.19 -8.07 -9.56
N LYS A 131 0.34 -9.24 -8.94
CA LYS A 131 -0.41 -9.63 -7.71
C LYS A 131 -0.08 -8.73 -6.52
N ALA A 132 1.19 -8.39 -6.33
CA ALA A 132 1.63 -7.51 -5.26
C ALA A 132 1.13 -6.07 -5.50
N THR A 133 1.14 -5.58 -6.74
CA THR A 133 0.57 -4.28 -7.10
C THR A 133 -0.93 -4.21 -6.78
N VAL A 134 -1.70 -5.22 -7.20
CA VAL A 134 -3.15 -5.28 -6.91
C VAL A 134 -3.40 -5.28 -5.40
N LYS A 135 -2.61 -6.04 -4.62
CA LYS A 135 -2.74 -6.06 -3.16
C LYS A 135 -2.47 -4.69 -2.54
N LEU A 136 -1.43 -3.99 -2.99
CA LEU A 136 -1.09 -2.64 -2.51
C LEU A 136 -2.19 -1.61 -2.84
N ILE A 137 -2.77 -1.71 -4.04
CA ILE A 137 -3.85 -0.82 -4.46
C ILE A 137 -5.13 -1.10 -3.66
N ALA A 138 -5.50 -2.37 -3.53
CA ALA A 138 -6.70 -2.83 -2.85
C ALA A 138 -6.79 -2.44 -1.36
N ASP A 139 -5.65 -2.14 -0.73
CA ASP A 139 -5.59 -1.71 0.66
C ASP A 139 -6.13 -0.28 0.86
N ARG A 140 -6.12 0.57 -0.18
CA ARG A 140 -6.52 1.99 -0.10
C ARG A 140 -7.55 2.41 -1.15
N ILE A 141 -7.77 1.60 -2.16
CA ILE A 141 -8.58 1.92 -3.33
C ILE A 141 -9.51 0.75 -3.65
N VAL A 142 -10.72 1.08 -4.12
CA VAL A 142 -11.74 0.11 -4.53
C VAL A 142 -12.40 0.53 -5.84
N TRP A 143 -12.87 -0.44 -6.61
CA TRP A 143 -13.75 -0.24 -7.75
C TRP A 143 -14.52 -1.54 -8.06
N LEU A 144 -15.57 -1.46 -8.87
CA LEU A 144 -16.36 -2.65 -9.23
C LEU A 144 -15.49 -3.72 -9.90
N ASN A 145 -15.68 -4.97 -9.48
CA ASN A 145 -14.94 -6.13 -9.99
C ASN A 145 -13.44 -6.14 -9.68
N ILE A 146 -12.96 -5.33 -8.73
CA ILE A 146 -11.59 -5.51 -8.23
C ILE A 146 -11.49 -6.88 -7.55
N LYS A 147 -10.86 -7.85 -8.24
CA LYS A 147 -10.65 -9.21 -7.71
C LYS A 147 -9.54 -9.17 -6.66
N VAL A 148 -9.90 -8.76 -5.45
CA VAL A 148 -9.07 -8.99 -4.27
C VAL A 148 -9.49 -10.35 -3.74
N ARG A 149 -8.61 -11.35 -3.85
CA ARG A 149 -8.84 -12.64 -3.21
C ARG A 149 -8.57 -12.49 -1.71
N SER A 150 -9.34 -11.65 -1.04
CA SER A 150 -9.37 -11.58 0.41
C SER A 150 -10.20 -12.77 0.89
N GLY A 151 -9.59 -13.62 1.72
CA GLY A 151 -10.23 -14.78 2.36
C GLY A 151 -11.29 -14.41 3.39
N LEU A 152 -12.26 -13.59 2.98
CA LEU A 152 -13.48 -13.36 3.74
C LEU A 152 -14.32 -14.63 3.64
N LYS A 153 -14.22 -15.49 4.66
CA LYS A 153 -15.26 -16.45 4.96
C LYS A 153 -16.54 -15.64 5.18
N VAL A 154 -17.48 -15.77 4.26
CA VAL A 154 -18.85 -15.31 4.46
C VAL A 154 -19.40 -16.14 5.61
N VAL A 155 -19.53 -15.52 6.79
CA VAL A 155 -20.30 -16.10 7.88
C VAL A 155 -21.76 -15.97 7.46
N SER A 156 -22.33 -17.06 6.97
CA SER A 156 -23.76 -17.17 6.69
C SER A 156 -24.52 -17.09 8.02
N HIS A 157 -25.19 -15.98 8.29
CA HIS A 157 -26.26 -15.94 9.28
C HIS A 157 -27.46 -16.68 8.70
N ALA A 158 -27.62 -17.94 9.11
CA ALA A 158 -28.86 -18.68 8.92
C ALA A 158 -29.86 -18.22 9.98
N SER A 159 -30.74 -17.29 9.62
CA SER A 159 -31.92 -16.96 10.43
C SER A 159 -33.01 -17.97 10.10
N GLY A 160 -33.19 -18.95 10.97
CA GLY A 160 -34.32 -19.87 10.92
C GLY A 160 -35.61 -19.14 11.26
N LEU A 161 -36.52 -19.02 10.29
CA LEU A 161 -37.94 -18.82 10.58
C LEU A 161 -38.55 -20.21 10.84
N LYS A 162 -38.96 -20.45 12.09
CA LYS A 162 -40.01 -21.41 12.42
C LYS A 162 -41.35 -20.73 12.15
N LEU A 163 -42.17 -21.38 11.32
CA LEU A 163 -43.63 -21.39 11.47
C LEU A 163 -44.02 -22.81 11.86
#